data_AF-A0A7C6PE96-F1
#
_entry.id   AF-A0A7C6PE96-F1
#
_cell.length_a   1.000
_cell.length_b   1.000
_cell.length_c   1.000
_cell.angle_alpha   90.00
_cell.angle_beta   90.00
_cell.angle_gamma   90.00
#
_symmetry.space_group_name_H-M   'P 1'
#
loop_
_entity.id
_entity.type
_entity.pdbx_description
1 polymer ?
#
loop_
_entity_poly.entity_id
_entity_poly.type
_entity_poly.pdbx_seq_one_letter_code
_entity_poly.pdbx_strand_id
1 'polypeptide(L)'
;LVGMWDCVAFDEVAGITFKDKDGVQIMKDYMASGSFSRGKEEKNATASFAFVGNINQSVDVLLKTSHLFEPFPEAMGMDTAFLDRMHCYSPGWEIPKYMPHHFTNDYGFITDYFAEVMRELRKISYGDAYEKYFKLGSQLNQRDTIAVKKTISGMVKLLYPHGEYTKSDIEQILRFALEMRRRVKEQLKKIGGMEFYDVNFSYIDNETFEEEYVPVPEQGGGTLIPDGIGKPGHLYSISRGGSGMFGVFKLETQMTSGNGKFERTGIGSNSMAKEAVDNAYKYLKANSSNISGNISTTTKDYLIHIQDLNGVGMTTGLTLPTIIAICSVALNKPPISSMAVLGDVSIGGTLIKVEELANTLQVCQDSGAKKILLPLTSAADLGTVPPELVGSFNLIFYKSAEDAVFKALGVE
;
A
#
# COMPACT_ATOMS: atom_id res chain seq x y z
N LEU A 1 -31.70 8.98 -16.77
CA LEU A 1 -31.07 7.65 -16.92
C LEU A 1 -31.29 6.80 -15.68
N VAL A 2 -30.80 7.24 -14.51
CA VAL A 2 -30.93 6.47 -13.26
C VAL A 2 -32.37 6.15 -12.83
N GLY A 3 -33.36 6.99 -13.18
CA GLY A 3 -34.78 6.69 -12.90
C GLY A 3 -35.47 5.76 -13.90
N MET A 4 -34.79 5.32 -14.97
CA MET A 4 -35.38 4.51 -16.05
C MET A 4 -34.70 3.14 -16.21
N TRP A 5 -33.43 3.01 -15.84
CA TRP A 5 -32.61 1.82 -16.08
C TRP A 5 -32.11 1.20 -14.78
N ASP A 6 -31.86 -0.10 -14.77
CA ASP A 6 -31.28 -0.81 -13.62
C ASP A 6 -29.75 -0.63 -13.48
N CYS A 7 -29.08 -0.30 -14.58
CA CYS A 7 -27.65 0.00 -14.63
C CYS A 7 -27.39 1.10 -15.66
N VAL A 8 -26.50 2.03 -15.33
CA VAL A 8 -25.99 3.06 -16.23
C VAL A 8 -24.49 2.87 -16.34
N ALA A 9 -24.04 2.42 -17.51
CA ALA A 9 -22.63 2.22 -17.80
C ALA A 9 -22.04 3.44 -18.50
N PHE A 10 -20.89 3.90 -18.01
CA PHE A 10 -20.03 4.89 -18.64
C PHE A 10 -18.88 4.14 -19.30
N ASP A 11 -19.04 3.87 -20.59
CA ASP A 11 -17.96 3.31 -21.40
C ASP A 11 -16.96 4.43 -21.73
N GLU A 12 -15.67 4.10 -21.68
CA GLU A 12 -14.56 5.05 -21.85
C GLU A 12 -14.60 6.25 -20.88
N VAL A 13 -14.39 5.99 -19.59
CA VAL A 13 -14.44 7.04 -18.54
C VAL A 13 -13.52 8.24 -18.79
N ALA A 14 -12.42 8.07 -19.51
CA ALA A 14 -11.50 9.14 -19.88
C ALA A 14 -12.15 10.23 -20.76
N GLY A 15 -13.20 9.88 -21.51
CA GLY A 15 -13.94 10.80 -22.37
C GLY A 15 -15.04 11.59 -21.67
N ILE A 16 -15.23 11.41 -20.35
CA ILE A 16 -16.31 12.09 -19.62
C ILE A 16 -15.99 13.59 -19.48
N THR A 17 -16.77 14.42 -20.16
CA THR A 17 -16.71 15.88 -20.04
C THR A 17 -18.00 16.41 -19.42
N PHE A 18 -17.90 16.98 -18.21
CA PHE A 18 -19.03 17.65 -17.60
C PHE A 18 -19.16 19.08 -18.12
N LYS A 19 -20.31 19.40 -18.72
CA LYS A 19 -20.66 20.77 -19.08
C LYS A 19 -20.97 21.64 -17.85
N ASP A 20 -21.42 21.01 -16.77
CA ASP A 20 -21.88 21.65 -15.56
C ASP A 20 -21.02 21.23 -14.37
N LYS A 21 -20.59 22.20 -13.55
CA LYS A 21 -19.64 21.95 -12.45
C LYS A 21 -20.24 21.09 -11.33
N ASP A 22 -21.57 21.01 -11.27
CA ASP A 22 -22.29 20.29 -10.21
C ASP A 22 -22.49 18.80 -10.51
N GLY A 23 -22.12 18.32 -11.70
CA GLY A 23 -22.38 16.93 -12.13
C GLY A 23 -21.79 15.88 -11.18
N VAL A 24 -20.55 16.06 -10.75
CA VAL A 24 -19.88 15.15 -9.80
C VAL A 24 -20.53 15.21 -8.43
N GLN A 25 -20.98 16.39 -7.98
CA GLN A 25 -21.65 16.55 -6.69
C GLN A 25 -23.00 15.81 -6.68
N ILE A 26 -23.81 15.96 -7.74
CA ILE A 26 -25.08 15.23 -7.88
C ILE A 26 -24.85 13.71 -7.89
N MET A 27 -23.78 13.25 -8.55
CA MET A 27 -23.42 11.83 -8.53
C MET A 27 -23.04 11.36 -7.12
N LYS A 28 -22.27 12.14 -6.36
CA LYS A 28 -21.92 11.82 -4.97
C LYS A 28 -23.16 11.70 -4.09
N ASP A 29 -24.11 12.61 -4.23
CA ASP A 29 -25.36 12.57 -3.46
C ASP A 29 -26.14 11.30 -3.83
N TYR A 30 -26.33 11.04 -5.13
CA TYR A 30 -27.02 9.84 -5.60
C TYR A 30 -26.37 8.52 -5.15
N MET A 31 -25.05 8.41 -5.24
CA MET A 31 -24.32 7.22 -4.82
C MET A 31 -24.37 6.98 -3.30
N ALA A 32 -24.66 8.03 -2.51
CA ALA A 32 -24.80 7.91 -1.06
C ALA A 32 -26.25 7.60 -0.64
N SER A 33 -27.25 8.30 -1.20
CA SER A 33 -28.64 8.23 -0.75
C SER A 33 -29.56 7.40 -1.64
N GLY A 34 -29.16 7.08 -2.87
CA GLY A 34 -30.05 6.53 -3.90
C GLY A 34 -31.06 7.56 -4.43
N SER A 35 -30.88 8.84 -4.10
CA SER A 35 -31.74 9.93 -4.53
C SER A 35 -30.92 11.10 -5.09
N PHE A 36 -31.52 11.88 -5.98
CA PHE A 36 -30.87 13.10 -6.48
C PHE A 36 -31.90 14.23 -6.61
N SER A 37 -31.42 15.44 -6.37
CA SER A 37 -32.22 16.65 -6.48
C SER A 37 -31.98 17.32 -7.82
N ARG A 38 -33.05 17.66 -8.55
CA ARG A 38 -32.98 18.50 -9.75
C ARG A 38 -33.99 19.62 -9.62
N GLY A 39 -33.52 20.80 -9.19
CA GLY A 39 -34.40 21.91 -8.82
C GLY A 39 -35.00 21.69 -7.44
N LYS A 40 -36.33 21.75 -7.31
CA LYS A 40 -37.06 21.56 -6.03
C LYS A 40 -37.57 20.14 -5.79
N GLU A 41 -37.41 19.24 -6.76
CA GLU A 41 -37.87 17.85 -6.65
C GLU A 41 -36.71 16.89 -6.40
N GLU A 42 -36.88 16.05 -5.38
CA GLU A 42 -36.02 14.91 -5.09
C GLU A 42 -36.58 13.66 -5.81
N LYS A 43 -35.72 12.91 -6.48
CA LYS A 43 -36.10 11.68 -7.19
C LYS A 43 -35.27 10.51 -6.69
N ASN A 44 -35.96 9.45 -6.26
CA ASN A 44 -35.35 8.18 -5.91
C ASN A 44 -35.10 7.34 -7.16
N ALA A 45 -33.97 6.63 -7.17
CA ALA A 45 -33.61 5.71 -8.23
C ALA A 45 -32.77 4.55 -7.68
N THR A 46 -32.86 3.40 -8.35
CA THR A 46 -32.18 2.17 -7.91
C THR A 46 -31.06 1.75 -8.85
N ALA A 47 -30.78 2.52 -9.90
CA ALA A 47 -29.77 2.20 -10.90
C ALA A 47 -28.37 2.12 -10.31
N SER A 48 -27.60 1.11 -10.71
CA SER A 48 -26.16 1.06 -10.42
C SER A 48 -25.36 1.86 -11.44
N PHE A 49 -24.23 2.44 -11.02
CA PHE A 49 -23.23 2.96 -11.95
C PHE A 49 -22.14 1.92 -12.21
N ALA A 50 -21.78 1.77 -13.49
CA ALA A 50 -20.61 1.02 -13.92
C ALA A 50 -19.70 1.97 -14.72
N PHE A 51 -18.43 2.02 -14.36
CA PHE A 51 -17.43 2.89 -14.98
C PHE A 51 -16.38 2.01 -15.65
N VAL A 52 -16.27 2.07 -16.97
CA VAL A 52 -15.37 1.23 -17.76
C VAL A 52 -14.25 2.08 -18.32
N GLY A 53 -13.01 1.74 -17.96
CA GLY A 53 -11.82 2.50 -18.34
C GLY A 53 -10.70 1.58 -18.79
N ASN A 54 -9.85 2.10 -19.67
CA ASN A 54 -8.67 1.42 -20.14
C ASN A 54 -7.43 1.99 -19.44
N ILE A 55 -6.56 1.10 -18.97
CA ILE A 55 -5.23 1.48 -18.48
C ILE A 55 -4.24 1.35 -19.64
N ASN A 56 -3.56 2.45 -19.97
CA ASN A 56 -2.64 2.52 -21.12
C ASN A 56 -1.19 2.10 -20.79
N GLN A 57 -0.90 1.77 -19.54
CA GLN A 57 0.43 1.41 -19.04
C GLN A 57 0.37 0.09 -18.27
N SER A 58 1.51 -0.57 -18.03
CA SER A 58 1.53 -1.73 -17.14
C SER A 58 1.12 -1.33 -15.71
N VAL A 59 0.34 -2.18 -15.04
CA VAL A 59 -0.15 -1.95 -13.67
C VAL A 59 1.01 -1.64 -12.70
N ASP A 60 2.14 -2.35 -12.82
CA ASP A 60 3.34 -2.13 -12.00
C ASP A 60 3.90 -0.70 -12.11
N VAL A 61 3.88 -0.14 -13.32
CA VAL A 61 4.36 1.23 -13.56
C VAL A 61 3.35 2.22 -13.01
N LEU A 62 2.06 2.00 -13.30
CA LEU A 62 0.98 2.88 -12.82
C LEU A 62 0.93 2.97 -11.30
N LEU A 63 1.12 1.85 -10.59
CA LEU A 63 1.13 1.83 -9.14
C LEU A 63 2.33 2.55 -8.52
N LYS A 64 3.44 2.71 -9.26
CA LYS A 64 4.64 3.45 -8.82
C LYS A 64 4.55 4.94 -9.13
N THR A 65 3.88 5.32 -10.21
CA THR A 65 3.83 6.70 -10.69
C THR A 65 2.54 7.43 -10.34
N SER A 66 1.44 6.71 -10.07
CA SER A 66 0.11 7.26 -9.82
C SER A 66 -0.80 6.23 -9.09
N HIS A 67 -2.05 6.06 -9.54
CA HIS A 67 -3.10 5.21 -8.96
C HIS A 67 -4.00 4.57 -10.03
N LEU A 68 -4.74 3.52 -9.67
CA LEU A 68 -5.60 2.75 -10.59
C LEU A 68 -6.80 3.53 -11.15
N PHE A 69 -7.15 4.67 -10.55
CA PHE A 69 -8.20 5.58 -11.03
C PHE A 69 -7.71 6.65 -12.02
N GLU A 70 -6.46 6.60 -12.47
CA GLU A 70 -5.88 7.57 -13.42
C GLU A 70 -6.69 7.75 -14.71
N PRO A 71 -7.38 6.72 -15.26
CA PRO A 71 -8.21 6.92 -16.45
C PRO A 71 -9.42 7.85 -16.26
N PHE A 72 -9.82 8.18 -15.02
CA PHE A 72 -10.88 9.15 -14.79
C PHE A 72 -10.43 10.58 -15.13
N PRO A 73 -11.34 11.47 -15.53
CA PRO A 73 -11.04 12.90 -15.62
C PRO A 73 -10.56 13.42 -14.26
N GLU A 74 -9.60 14.34 -14.25
CA GLU A 74 -8.94 14.85 -13.03
C GLU A 74 -9.95 15.27 -11.93
N ALA A 75 -11.05 15.91 -12.32
CA ALA A 75 -12.12 16.34 -11.41
C ALA A 75 -12.83 15.19 -10.67
N MET A 76 -12.73 13.95 -11.15
CA MET A 76 -13.26 12.74 -10.52
C MET A 76 -12.15 11.84 -9.97
N GLY A 77 -11.06 11.68 -10.73
CA GLY A 77 -9.94 10.80 -10.40
C GLY A 77 -9.16 11.23 -9.16
N MET A 78 -9.29 12.49 -8.75
CA MET A 78 -8.69 13.03 -7.51
C MET A 78 -9.73 13.34 -6.41
N ASP A 79 -11.04 13.15 -6.65
CA ASP A 79 -12.08 13.39 -5.64
C ASP A 79 -12.26 12.14 -4.77
N THR A 80 -11.60 12.14 -3.61
CA THR A 80 -11.64 11.02 -2.66
C THR A 80 -13.05 10.71 -2.18
N ALA A 81 -13.93 11.72 -2.04
CA ALA A 81 -15.31 11.51 -1.63
C ALA A 81 -16.13 10.80 -2.72
N PHE A 82 -15.87 11.10 -3.99
CA PHE A 82 -16.46 10.37 -5.11
C PHE A 82 -15.95 8.92 -5.17
N LEU A 83 -14.63 8.74 -5.14
CA LEU A 83 -14.01 7.42 -5.25
C LEU A 83 -14.36 6.48 -4.07
N ASP A 84 -14.52 7.01 -2.85
CA ASP A 84 -14.93 6.22 -1.68
C ASP A 84 -16.35 5.64 -1.78
N ARG A 85 -17.17 6.13 -2.71
CA ARG A 85 -18.49 5.56 -3.00
C ARG A 85 -18.44 4.39 -4.00
N MET A 86 -17.28 4.04 -4.54
CA MET A 86 -17.12 2.88 -5.42
C MET A 86 -17.14 1.59 -4.61
N HIS A 87 -18.15 0.73 -4.82
CA HIS A 87 -18.24 -0.52 -4.07
C HIS A 87 -17.15 -1.54 -4.45
N CYS A 88 -16.70 -1.55 -5.70
CA CYS A 88 -15.86 -2.59 -6.26
C CYS A 88 -14.97 -2.02 -7.37
N TYR A 89 -13.68 -2.37 -7.36
CA TYR A 89 -12.79 -2.18 -8.50
C TYR A 89 -12.51 -3.55 -9.14
N SER A 90 -13.07 -3.80 -10.33
CA SER A 90 -12.86 -5.07 -11.05
C SER A 90 -11.65 -4.94 -11.99
N PRO A 91 -10.56 -5.69 -11.78
CA PRO A 91 -9.34 -5.58 -12.58
C PRO A 91 -9.49 -6.22 -13.96
N GLY A 92 -9.61 -5.41 -15.02
CA GLY A 92 -9.74 -5.93 -16.39
C GLY A 92 -8.53 -6.77 -16.86
N TRP A 93 -7.35 -6.58 -16.26
CA TRP A 93 -6.14 -7.32 -16.59
C TRP A 93 -6.11 -8.77 -16.07
N GLU A 94 -6.98 -9.12 -15.12
CA GLU A 94 -7.10 -10.48 -14.60
C GLU A 94 -8.12 -11.31 -15.39
N ILE A 95 -8.96 -10.65 -16.19
CA ILE A 95 -9.98 -11.31 -16.99
C ILE A 95 -9.31 -11.97 -18.21
N PRO A 96 -9.44 -13.29 -18.39
CA PRO A 96 -8.87 -13.96 -19.55
C PRO A 96 -9.53 -13.45 -20.84
N LYS A 97 -8.74 -13.31 -21.91
CA LYS A 97 -9.28 -12.96 -23.22
C LYS A 97 -10.21 -14.07 -23.72
N TYR A 98 -11.32 -13.69 -24.34
CA TYR A 98 -12.24 -14.65 -24.95
C TYR A 98 -11.51 -15.50 -25.98
N MET A 99 -11.70 -16.82 -25.87
CA MET A 99 -11.17 -17.82 -26.78
C MET A 99 -12.31 -18.75 -27.20
N PRO A 100 -12.23 -19.40 -28.37
CA PRO A 100 -13.31 -20.27 -28.85
C PRO A 100 -13.78 -21.34 -27.85
N HIS A 101 -12.89 -21.83 -26.98
CA HIS A 101 -13.22 -22.83 -25.96
C HIS A 101 -13.98 -22.28 -24.73
N HIS A 102 -14.15 -20.96 -24.60
CA HIS A 102 -15.00 -20.36 -23.58
C HIS A 102 -16.48 -20.35 -23.98
N PHE A 103 -16.80 -20.59 -25.26
CA PHE A 103 -18.18 -20.66 -25.72
C PHE A 103 -18.76 -22.05 -25.48
N THR A 104 -19.99 -22.09 -25.01
CA THR A 104 -20.74 -23.34 -24.91
C THR A 104 -21.11 -23.84 -26.31
N ASN A 105 -21.12 -25.16 -26.50
CA ASN A 105 -21.69 -25.82 -27.69
C ASN A 105 -23.18 -26.17 -27.49
N ASP A 106 -23.79 -25.67 -26.42
CA ASP A 106 -25.17 -25.93 -26.00
C ASP A 106 -25.99 -24.63 -26.00
N TYR A 107 -27.27 -24.74 -25.67
CA TYR A 107 -28.20 -23.62 -25.57
C TYR A 107 -27.78 -22.63 -24.49
N GLY A 108 -27.76 -21.35 -24.84
CA GLY A 108 -27.63 -20.23 -23.91
C GLY A 108 -28.97 -19.51 -23.73
N PHE A 109 -29.10 -18.76 -22.64
CA PHE A 109 -30.23 -17.85 -22.48
C PHE A 109 -30.11 -16.67 -23.45
N ILE A 110 -31.25 -16.28 -24.00
CA ILE A 110 -31.37 -15.04 -24.76
C ILE A 110 -31.20 -13.86 -23.78
N THR A 111 -30.53 -12.79 -24.22
CA THR A 111 -30.11 -11.68 -23.36
C THR A 111 -31.25 -10.99 -22.62
N ASP A 112 -32.41 -10.85 -23.25
CA ASP A 112 -33.62 -10.25 -22.69
C ASP A 112 -34.21 -11.09 -21.55
N TYR A 113 -34.32 -12.40 -21.75
CA TYR A 113 -34.74 -13.32 -20.70
C TYR A 113 -33.77 -13.29 -19.51
N PHE A 114 -32.47 -13.34 -19.78
CA PHE A 114 -31.45 -13.26 -18.73
C PHE A 114 -31.51 -11.94 -17.96
N ALA A 115 -31.75 -10.82 -18.65
CA ALA A 115 -31.90 -9.51 -18.01
C ALA A 115 -33.10 -9.45 -17.05
N GLU A 116 -34.24 -10.02 -17.44
CA GLU A 116 -35.41 -10.09 -16.55
C GLU A 116 -35.15 -11.01 -15.34
N VAL A 117 -34.44 -12.13 -15.52
CA VAL A 117 -34.00 -12.99 -14.40
C VAL A 117 -33.11 -12.20 -13.43
N MET A 118 -32.13 -11.45 -13.94
CA MET A 118 -31.25 -10.61 -13.12
C MET A 118 -32.03 -9.52 -12.38
N ARG A 119 -33.06 -8.96 -13.02
CA ARG A 119 -33.94 -7.95 -12.42
C ARG A 119 -34.76 -8.50 -11.26
N GLU A 120 -35.29 -9.73 -11.39
CA GLU A 120 -35.98 -10.40 -10.28
C GLU A 120 -35.02 -10.76 -9.15
N LEU A 121 -33.84 -11.31 -9.46
CA LEU A 121 -32.81 -11.61 -8.45
C LEU A 121 -32.31 -10.36 -7.70
N ARG A 122 -32.41 -9.17 -8.31
CA ARG A 122 -32.08 -7.90 -7.64
C ARG A 122 -32.93 -7.64 -6.39
N LYS A 123 -34.16 -8.17 -6.34
CA LYS A 123 -35.10 -8.00 -5.21
C LYS A 123 -34.74 -8.83 -3.98
N ILE A 124 -33.94 -9.89 -4.17
CA ILE A 124 -33.47 -10.77 -3.09
C ILE A 124 -32.16 -10.20 -2.52
N SER A 125 -31.89 -10.34 -1.22
CA SER A 125 -30.62 -9.90 -0.63
C SER A 125 -29.86 -11.07 -0.02
N TYR A 126 -28.58 -11.22 -0.38
CA TYR A 126 -27.63 -12.15 0.23
C TYR A 126 -26.46 -11.42 0.90
N GLY A 127 -26.65 -10.15 1.27
CA GLY A 127 -25.57 -9.34 1.87
C GLY A 127 -25.04 -9.89 3.19
N ASP A 128 -25.87 -10.64 3.92
CA ASP A 128 -25.53 -11.20 5.23
C ASP A 128 -25.19 -12.71 5.15
N ALA A 129 -25.05 -13.26 3.94
CA ALA A 129 -24.77 -14.69 3.74
C ALA A 129 -23.47 -15.18 4.41
N TYR A 130 -22.50 -14.28 4.59
CA TYR A 130 -21.22 -14.55 5.24
C TYR A 130 -21.31 -14.56 6.78
N GLU A 131 -22.29 -13.90 7.38
CA GLU A 131 -22.33 -13.67 8.85
C GLU A 131 -22.48 -14.96 9.66
N LYS A 132 -23.06 -16.00 9.05
CA LYS A 132 -23.13 -17.33 9.65
C LYS A 132 -21.74 -17.94 9.88
N TYR A 133 -20.79 -17.66 9.00
CA TYR A 133 -19.49 -18.34 8.95
C TYR A 133 -18.33 -17.44 9.37
N PHE A 134 -18.41 -16.14 9.08
CA PHE A 134 -17.29 -15.20 9.23
C PHE A 134 -17.74 -13.87 9.84
N LYS A 135 -16.77 -13.13 10.39
CA LYS A 135 -16.89 -11.72 10.79
C LYS A 135 -15.90 -10.87 10.01
N LEU A 136 -16.24 -9.62 9.71
CA LEU A 136 -15.30 -8.68 9.08
C LEU A 136 -14.31 -8.15 10.13
N GLY A 137 -13.09 -7.85 9.70
CA GLY A 137 -12.05 -7.23 10.51
C GLY A 137 -12.39 -5.81 10.98
N SER A 138 -11.62 -5.30 11.94
CA SER A 138 -11.86 -4.00 12.57
C SER A 138 -11.57 -2.78 11.68
N GLN A 139 -10.76 -2.94 10.63
CA GLN A 139 -10.35 -1.85 9.74
C GLN A 139 -11.40 -1.49 8.67
N LEU A 140 -12.53 -2.21 8.59
CA LEU A 140 -13.60 -1.88 7.65
C LEU A 140 -14.53 -0.84 8.24
N ASN A 141 -14.61 0.33 7.61
CA ASN A 141 -15.61 1.33 7.98
C ASN A 141 -17.02 0.94 7.48
N GLN A 142 -18.03 1.75 7.81
CA GLN A 142 -19.41 1.45 7.42
C GLN A 142 -19.61 1.39 5.89
N ARG A 143 -18.94 2.26 5.12
CA ARG A 143 -19.02 2.25 3.65
C ARG A 143 -18.33 1.02 3.07
N ASP A 144 -17.19 0.65 3.62
CA ASP A 144 -16.45 -0.57 3.27
C ASP A 144 -17.31 -1.81 3.50
N THR A 145 -17.97 -1.88 4.66
CA THR A 145 -18.91 -2.98 4.98
C THR A 145 -20.07 -3.03 4.00
N ILE A 146 -20.70 -1.88 3.68
CA ILE A 146 -21.81 -1.83 2.71
C ILE A 146 -21.34 -2.30 1.34
N ALA A 147 -20.18 -1.84 0.88
CA ALA A 147 -19.59 -2.22 -0.39
C ALA A 147 -19.36 -3.74 -0.48
N VAL A 148 -18.71 -4.32 0.53
CA VAL A 148 -18.45 -5.76 0.63
C VAL A 148 -19.77 -6.54 0.63
N LYS A 149 -20.75 -6.17 1.47
CA LYS A 149 -22.07 -6.82 1.51
C LYS A 149 -22.80 -6.77 0.16
N LYS A 150 -22.73 -5.65 -0.56
CA LYS A 150 -23.35 -5.51 -1.89
C LYS A 150 -22.67 -6.40 -2.91
N THR A 151 -21.34 -6.49 -2.89
CA THR A 151 -20.57 -7.37 -3.78
C THR A 151 -20.87 -8.84 -3.49
N ILE A 152 -20.87 -9.27 -2.22
CA ILE A 152 -21.26 -10.63 -1.82
C ILE A 152 -22.67 -10.95 -2.34
N SER A 153 -23.63 -10.06 -2.10
CA SER A 153 -25.02 -10.24 -2.54
C SER A 153 -25.13 -10.41 -4.05
N GLY A 154 -24.35 -9.65 -4.83
CA GLY A 154 -24.30 -9.78 -6.29
C GLY A 154 -23.69 -11.11 -6.73
N MET A 155 -22.54 -11.48 -6.17
CA MET A 155 -21.80 -12.69 -6.54
C MET A 155 -22.57 -13.98 -6.20
N VAL A 156 -23.22 -14.03 -5.03
CA VAL A 156 -24.07 -15.18 -4.65
C VAL A 156 -25.19 -15.38 -5.66
N LYS A 157 -25.82 -14.31 -6.16
CA LYS A 157 -26.90 -14.42 -7.17
C LYS A 157 -26.38 -14.91 -8.52
N LEU A 158 -25.16 -14.55 -8.88
CA LEU A 158 -24.55 -14.94 -10.15
C LEU A 158 -24.06 -16.39 -10.13
N LEU A 159 -23.41 -16.81 -9.05
CA LEU A 159 -22.77 -18.13 -8.94
C LEU A 159 -23.71 -19.19 -8.35
N TYR A 160 -24.55 -18.81 -7.39
CA TYR A 160 -25.49 -19.69 -6.68
C TYR A 160 -26.91 -19.13 -6.75
N PRO A 161 -27.50 -18.95 -7.97
CA PRO A 161 -28.83 -18.36 -8.13
C PRO A 161 -29.96 -19.17 -7.45
N HIS A 162 -29.71 -20.45 -7.18
CA HIS A 162 -30.59 -21.39 -6.49
C HIS A 162 -30.53 -21.26 -4.95
N GLY A 163 -29.59 -20.47 -4.41
CA GLY A 163 -29.48 -20.18 -2.98
C GLY A 163 -28.79 -21.27 -2.15
N GLU A 164 -28.26 -22.31 -2.77
CA GLU A 164 -27.48 -23.35 -2.07
C GLU A 164 -25.98 -23.06 -2.23
N TYR A 165 -25.29 -22.90 -1.10
CA TYR A 165 -23.85 -22.64 -1.06
C TYR A 165 -23.26 -23.18 0.25
N THR A 166 -21.99 -23.56 0.20
CA THR A 166 -21.23 -24.04 1.37
C THR A 166 -20.45 -22.90 2.03
N LYS A 167 -19.81 -23.19 3.18
CA LYS A 167 -18.89 -22.26 3.85
C LYS A 167 -17.75 -21.82 2.90
N SER A 168 -17.15 -22.78 2.18
CA SER A 168 -16.04 -22.52 1.26
C SER A 168 -16.45 -21.68 0.05
N ASP A 169 -17.66 -21.88 -0.46
CA ASP A 169 -18.20 -21.06 -1.55
C ASP A 169 -18.35 -19.59 -1.14
N ILE A 170 -18.90 -19.36 0.05
CA ILE A 170 -19.06 -18.01 0.61
C ILE A 170 -17.71 -17.38 0.97
N GLU A 171 -16.76 -18.16 1.45
CA GLU A 171 -15.40 -17.69 1.74
C GLU A 171 -14.71 -17.16 0.47
N GLN A 172 -14.81 -17.87 -0.66
CA GLN A 172 -14.26 -17.42 -1.94
C GLN A 172 -14.90 -16.10 -2.38
N ILE A 173 -16.22 -15.98 -2.26
CA ILE A 173 -16.96 -14.74 -2.57
C ILE A 173 -16.55 -13.61 -1.63
N LEU A 174 -16.38 -13.89 -0.33
CA LEU A 174 -15.98 -12.92 0.69
C LEU A 174 -14.56 -12.40 0.41
N ARG A 175 -13.60 -13.29 0.14
CA ARG A 175 -12.23 -12.94 -0.24
C ARG A 175 -12.22 -12.05 -1.47
N PHE A 176 -12.96 -12.42 -2.51
CA PHE A 176 -13.11 -11.59 -3.72
C PHE A 176 -13.70 -10.21 -3.39
N ALA A 177 -14.79 -10.15 -2.62
CA ALA A 177 -15.44 -8.88 -2.27
C ALA A 177 -14.53 -7.94 -1.46
N LEU A 178 -13.76 -8.51 -0.52
CA LEU A 178 -12.76 -7.77 0.26
C LEU A 178 -11.63 -7.26 -0.62
N GLU A 179 -11.10 -8.10 -1.52
CA GLU A 179 -10.04 -7.72 -2.46
C GLU A 179 -10.48 -6.56 -3.36
N MET A 180 -11.67 -6.65 -3.97
CA MET A 180 -12.19 -5.60 -4.85
C MET A 180 -12.40 -4.27 -4.14
N ARG A 181 -12.88 -4.29 -2.88
CA ARG A 181 -13.07 -3.06 -2.10
C ARG A 181 -11.73 -2.53 -1.56
N ARG A 182 -10.82 -3.41 -1.16
CA ARG A 182 -9.46 -3.04 -0.73
C ARG A 182 -8.74 -2.29 -1.85
N ARG A 183 -8.84 -2.72 -3.11
CA ARG A 183 -8.28 -1.99 -4.27
C ARG A 183 -8.69 -0.52 -4.32
N VAL A 184 -9.97 -0.22 -4.06
CA VAL A 184 -10.49 1.16 -3.98
C VAL A 184 -9.80 1.92 -2.85
N LYS A 185 -9.73 1.32 -1.66
CA LYS A 185 -9.14 1.92 -0.46
C LYS A 185 -7.64 2.15 -0.57
N GLU A 186 -6.91 1.23 -1.20
CA GLU A 186 -5.49 1.39 -1.48
C GLU A 186 -5.24 2.60 -2.41
N GLN A 187 -6.14 2.88 -3.36
CA GLN A 187 -6.01 4.08 -4.19
C GLN A 187 -6.37 5.35 -3.42
N LEU A 188 -7.41 5.30 -2.58
CA LEU A 188 -7.76 6.42 -1.71
C LEU A 188 -6.64 6.76 -0.74
N LYS A 189 -5.92 5.77 -0.21
CA LYS A 189 -4.73 5.97 0.60
C LYS A 189 -3.63 6.69 -0.17
N LYS A 190 -3.43 6.37 -1.45
CA LYS A 190 -2.46 7.09 -2.30
C LYS A 190 -2.87 8.54 -2.58
N ILE A 191 -4.16 8.81 -2.76
CA ILE A 191 -4.68 10.14 -3.13
C ILE A 191 -4.88 11.04 -1.90
N GLY A 192 -5.55 10.52 -0.86
CA GLY A 192 -5.94 11.25 0.35
C GLY A 192 -5.02 11.04 1.57
N GLY A 193 -4.00 10.18 1.46
CA GLY A 193 -3.02 9.96 2.51
C GLY A 193 -3.63 9.39 3.81
N MET A 194 -3.33 10.04 4.94
CA MET A 194 -3.68 9.57 6.29
C MET A 194 -5.18 9.49 6.57
N GLU A 195 -6.05 10.07 5.75
CA GLU A 195 -7.50 9.90 5.92
C GLU A 195 -7.96 8.44 5.67
N PHE A 196 -7.18 7.67 4.89
CA PHE A 196 -7.57 6.34 4.42
C PHE A 196 -6.54 5.25 4.80
N TYR A 197 -5.92 5.34 5.99
CA TYR A 197 -4.87 4.41 6.42
C TYR A 197 -5.36 2.97 6.73
N ASP A 198 -6.63 2.83 7.12
CA ASP A 198 -7.28 1.54 7.40
C ASP A 198 -7.56 0.76 6.10
N VAL A 199 -6.53 0.07 5.58
CA VAL A 199 -6.58 -0.71 4.33
C VAL A 199 -6.35 -2.21 4.52
N ASN A 200 -5.99 -2.67 5.73
CA ASN A 200 -5.74 -4.09 5.99
C ASN A 200 -7.06 -4.82 6.20
N PHE A 201 -7.72 -5.11 5.09
CA PHE A 201 -8.98 -5.81 5.09
C PHE A 201 -8.77 -7.27 5.47
N SER A 202 -9.53 -7.71 6.48
CA SER A 202 -9.49 -9.07 6.99
C SER A 202 -10.89 -9.61 7.26
N TYR A 203 -10.96 -10.92 7.45
CA TYR A 203 -12.12 -11.60 8.02
C TYR A 203 -11.67 -12.62 9.07
N ILE A 204 -12.57 -12.95 9.99
CA ILE A 204 -12.34 -13.86 11.10
C ILE A 204 -13.30 -15.05 10.93
N ASP A 205 -12.77 -16.26 10.96
CA ASP A 205 -13.57 -17.48 10.96
C ASP A 205 -14.24 -17.69 12.33
N ASN A 206 -15.56 -17.87 12.34
CA ASN A 206 -16.32 -18.04 13.58
C ASN A 206 -16.04 -19.39 14.29
N GLU A 207 -15.49 -20.38 13.60
CA GLU A 207 -15.17 -21.70 14.15
C GLU A 207 -13.74 -21.77 14.67
N THR A 208 -12.76 -21.26 13.92
CA THR A 208 -11.34 -21.32 14.31
C THR A 208 -10.86 -20.09 15.07
N PHE A 209 -11.58 -18.97 14.98
CA PHE A 209 -11.17 -17.64 15.46
C PHE A 209 -9.88 -17.12 14.83
N GLU A 210 -9.45 -17.69 13.70
CA GLU A 210 -8.31 -17.19 12.95
C GLU A 210 -8.71 -15.98 12.10
N GLU A 211 -7.88 -14.93 12.15
CA GLU A 211 -8.04 -13.73 11.33
C GLU A 211 -7.16 -13.84 10.08
N GLU A 212 -7.78 -13.68 8.92
CA GLU A 212 -7.12 -13.78 7.62
C GLU A 212 -7.19 -12.45 6.88
N TYR A 213 -6.01 -11.94 6.51
CA TYR A 213 -5.87 -10.70 5.74
C TYR A 213 -5.91 -10.98 4.25
N VAL A 214 -6.72 -10.21 3.52
CA VAL A 214 -6.89 -10.36 2.07
C VAL A 214 -5.93 -9.43 1.34
N PRO A 215 -4.87 -9.94 0.67
CA PRO A 215 -3.92 -9.12 -0.05
C PRO A 215 -4.49 -8.62 -1.39
N VAL A 216 -3.79 -7.65 -1.99
CA VAL A 216 -4.04 -7.19 -3.35
C VAL A 216 -2.89 -7.66 -4.25
N PRO A 217 -3.10 -8.57 -5.22
CA PRO A 217 -2.02 -9.21 -5.99
C PRO A 217 -1.06 -8.23 -6.66
N GLU A 218 -1.57 -7.12 -7.19
CA GLU A 218 -0.78 -6.12 -7.91
C GLU A 218 0.12 -5.27 -7.01
N GLN A 219 -0.08 -5.27 -5.69
CA GLN A 219 0.84 -4.59 -4.76
C GLN A 219 2.13 -5.37 -4.49
N GLY A 220 2.30 -6.55 -5.10
CA GLY A 220 3.47 -7.40 -4.92
C GLY A 220 3.43 -8.11 -3.58
N GLY A 221 3.22 -9.43 -3.60
CA GLY A 221 3.08 -10.28 -2.41
C GLY A 221 4.36 -10.50 -1.58
N GLY A 222 5.34 -9.59 -1.65
CA GLY A 222 6.50 -9.57 -0.77
C GLY A 222 6.55 -8.24 -0.04
N THR A 223 6.57 -8.29 1.29
CA THR A 223 6.92 -7.10 2.06
C THR A 223 8.28 -6.59 1.58
N LEU A 224 8.39 -5.28 1.31
CA LEU A 224 9.65 -4.68 0.83
C LEU A 224 10.82 -4.98 1.77
N ILE A 225 10.49 -5.11 3.06
CA ILE A 225 11.36 -5.57 4.13
C ILE A 225 11.02 -7.05 4.40
N PRO A 226 11.87 -8.00 4.01
CA PRO A 226 11.59 -9.41 4.14
C PRO A 226 11.70 -9.86 5.60
N ASP A 227 10.93 -10.91 5.93
CA ASP A 227 11.07 -11.63 7.18
C ASP A 227 12.30 -12.54 7.19
N GLY A 228 13.04 -12.53 8.30
CA GLY A 228 14.23 -13.37 8.52
C GLY A 228 15.52 -12.58 8.68
N ILE A 229 16.61 -13.30 8.96
CA ILE A 229 17.94 -12.69 9.15
C ILE A 229 18.49 -12.34 7.76
N GLY A 230 18.76 -11.05 7.54
CA GLY A 230 19.37 -10.55 6.31
C GLY A 230 20.85 -10.94 6.18
N LYS A 231 21.47 -10.56 5.06
CA LYS A 231 22.93 -10.66 4.90
C LYS A 231 23.61 -9.46 5.56
N PRO A 232 24.85 -9.60 6.07
CA PRO A 232 25.65 -8.46 6.48
C PRO A 232 25.72 -7.39 5.39
N GLY A 233 25.50 -6.12 5.76
CA GLY A 233 25.47 -4.99 4.83
C GLY A 233 24.16 -4.71 4.14
N HIS A 234 23.13 -5.53 4.37
CA HIS A 234 21.80 -5.30 3.83
C HIS A 234 20.91 -4.67 4.90
N LEU A 235 20.36 -3.50 4.62
CA LEU A 235 19.40 -2.84 5.51
C LEU A 235 18.42 -1.98 4.73
N TYR A 236 17.37 -1.59 5.44
CA TYR A 236 16.25 -0.82 4.91
C TYR A 236 16.11 0.47 5.71
N SER A 237 16.02 1.58 5.01
CA SER A 237 15.74 2.90 5.57
C SER A 237 14.47 3.45 4.95
N ILE A 238 13.69 4.19 5.72
CA ILE A 238 12.49 4.87 5.22
C ILE A 238 12.67 6.36 5.44
N SER A 239 12.51 7.11 4.36
CA SER A 239 12.72 8.55 4.34
C SER A 239 11.91 9.19 3.21
N ARG A 240 11.86 10.53 3.19
CA ARG A 240 11.23 11.29 2.13
C ARG A 240 12.07 11.23 0.86
N GLY A 241 11.47 10.77 -0.23
CA GLY A 241 12.07 10.74 -1.56
C GLY A 241 11.98 12.09 -2.29
N GLY A 242 12.56 12.14 -3.48
CA GLY A 242 12.58 13.35 -4.32
C GLY A 242 11.20 13.83 -4.79
N SER A 243 10.19 12.95 -4.83
CA SER A 243 8.80 13.31 -5.13
C SER A 243 8.05 13.95 -3.96
N GLY A 244 8.66 14.00 -2.77
CA GLY A 244 7.99 14.44 -1.54
C GLY A 244 7.21 13.33 -0.83
N MET A 245 7.08 12.14 -1.43
CA MET A 245 6.49 10.95 -0.80
C MET A 245 7.53 10.17 0.02
N PHE A 246 7.07 9.44 1.05
CA PHE A 246 7.92 8.51 1.78
C PHE A 246 8.11 7.21 1.00
N GLY A 247 9.32 6.66 1.03
CA GLY A 247 9.63 5.38 0.40
C GLY A 247 10.72 4.61 1.13
N VAL A 248 10.83 3.33 0.77
CA VAL A 248 11.82 2.39 1.29
C VAL A 248 13.06 2.41 0.42
N PHE A 249 14.19 2.70 1.05
CA PHE A 249 15.51 2.65 0.46
C PHE A 249 16.25 1.45 0.99
N LYS A 250 16.62 0.54 0.09
CA LYS A 250 17.45 -0.63 0.39
C LYS A 250 18.90 -0.27 0.16
N LEU A 251 19.74 -0.50 1.17
CA LEU A 251 21.18 -0.34 1.08
C LEU A 251 21.82 -1.72 1.09
N GLU A 252 22.70 -1.97 0.13
CA GLU A 252 23.50 -3.19 0.02
C GLU A 252 24.97 -2.82 -0.03
N THR A 253 25.73 -3.26 0.97
CA THR A 253 27.17 -2.97 1.06
C THR A 253 27.98 -4.25 0.85
N GLN A 254 29.08 -4.13 0.11
CA GLN A 254 30.08 -5.17 -0.07
C GLN A 254 31.45 -4.63 0.36
N MET A 255 32.26 -5.51 0.95
CA MET A 255 33.62 -5.19 1.40
C MET A 255 34.62 -6.13 0.73
N THR A 256 35.65 -5.55 0.13
CA THR A 256 36.78 -6.29 -0.45
C THR A 256 38.10 -5.82 0.17
N SER A 257 39.16 -6.63 0.03
CA SER A 257 40.49 -6.19 0.43
C SER A 257 41.03 -5.18 -0.59
N GLY A 258 41.57 -4.06 -0.12
CA GLY A 258 42.00 -2.96 -0.98
C GLY A 258 42.72 -1.84 -0.23
N ASN A 259 42.66 -0.62 -0.74
CA ASN A 259 43.45 0.52 -0.27
C ASN A 259 42.58 1.67 0.31
N GLY A 260 41.37 1.36 0.80
CA GLY A 260 40.49 2.34 1.44
C GLY A 260 39.57 3.08 0.47
N LYS A 261 39.33 2.52 -0.73
CA LYS A 261 38.43 3.06 -1.74
C LYS A 261 36.98 2.93 -1.29
N PHE A 262 36.18 3.98 -1.51
CA PHE A 262 34.75 3.97 -1.27
C PHE A 262 34.02 4.30 -2.57
N GLU A 263 33.15 3.38 -2.98
CA GLU A 263 32.33 3.51 -4.17
C GLU A 263 30.85 3.45 -3.81
N ARG A 264 30.05 4.24 -4.52
CA ARG A 264 28.60 4.34 -4.32
C ARG A 264 27.88 4.24 -5.66
N THR A 265 26.85 3.42 -5.71
CA THR A 265 26.06 3.14 -6.92
C THR A 265 24.57 3.19 -6.61
N GLY A 266 23.71 3.32 -7.63
CA GLY A 266 22.26 3.39 -7.47
C GLY A 266 21.67 4.78 -7.14
N ILE A 267 22.53 5.78 -6.87
CA ILE A 267 22.11 7.14 -6.49
C ILE A 267 21.89 8.07 -7.72
N GLY A 268 22.29 7.65 -8.92
CA GLY A 268 22.10 8.41 -10.16
C GLY A 268 22.83 9.78 -10.17
N SER A 269 22.14 10.83 -10.65
CA SER A 269 22.64 12.21 -10.74
C SER A 269 22.40 13.04 -9.46
N ASN A 270 21.76 12.48 -8.42
CA ASN A 270 21.42 13.22 -7.21
C ASN A 270 22.69 13.55 -6.39
N SER A 271 23.10 14.82 -6.39
CA SER A 271 24.31 15.29 -5.71
C SER A 271 24.18 15.33 -4.18
N MET A 272 22.99 15.61 -3.64
CA MET A 272 22.76 15.68 -2.21
C MET A 272 22.76 14.29 -1.56
N ALA A 273 22.10 13.32 -2.21
CA ALA A 273 22.12 11.93 -1.77
C ALA A 273 23.54 11.34 -1.83
N LYS A 274 24.33 11.72 -2.85
CA LYS A 274 25.76 11.45 -2.89
C LYS A 274 26.44 12.02 -1.65
N GLU A 275 26.32 13.32 -1.41
CA GLU A 275 26.96 13.98 -0.28
C GLU A 275 26.65 13.33 1.08
N ALA A 276 25.40 12.92 1.33
CA ALA A 276 25.01 12.19 2.54
C ALA A 276 25.80 10.88 2.73
N VAL A 277 25.96 10.10 1.66
CA VAL A 277 26.73 8.84 1.66
C VAL A 277 28.23 9.10 1.84
N ASP A 278 28.78 10.19 1.29
CA ASP A 278 30.18 10.58 1.54
C ASP A 278 30.38 11.03 2.99
N ASN A 279 29.42 11.76 3.55
CA ASN A 279 29.47 12.23 4.93
C ASN A 279 29.48 11.06 5.92
N ALA A 280 28.72 10.00 5.63
CA ALA A 280 28.75 8.76 6.40
C ALA A 280 30.15 8.13 6.42
N TYR A 281 30.79 8.03 5.26
CA TYR A 281 32.14 7.44 5.16
C TYR A 281 33.21 8.32 5.83
N LYS A 282 33.10 9.65 5.72
CA LYS A 282 33.98 10.60 6.43
C LYS A 282 33.82 10.50 7.94
N TYR A 283 32.58 10.40 8.42
CA TYR A 283 32.28 10.22 9.84
C TYR A 283 32.88 8.91 10.37
N LEU A 284 32.75 7.81 9.62
CA LEU A 284 33.36 6.53 9.97
C LEU A 284 34.89 6.58 9.98
N LYS A 285 35.53 7.27 9.04
CA LYS A 285 36.99 7.46 9.05
C LYS A 285 37.48 8.15 10.32
N ALA A 286 36.70 9.09 10.86
CA ALA A 286 37.06 9.81 12.08
C ALA A 286 36.73 9.04 13.37
N ASN A 287 35.67 8.22 13.38
CA ASN A 287 35.09 7.64 14.60
C ASN A 287 35.06 6.10 14.64
N SER A 288 35.59 5.40 13.63
CA SER A 288 35.56 3.92 13.54
C SER A 288 36.12 3.22 14.78
N SER A 289 37.15 3.78 15.41
CA SER A 289 37.75 3.24 16.64
C SER A 289 36.79 3.19 17.82
N ASN A 290 35.79 4.08 17.87
CA ASN A 290 34.79 4.11 18.94
C ASN A 290 33.71 3.03 18.77
N ILE A 291 33.54 2.53 17.54
CA ILE A 291 32.58 1.48 17.22
C ILE A 291 33.25 0.10 17.36
N SER A 292 34.37 -0.11 16.66
CA SER A 292 35.18 -1.32 16.79
C SER A 292 36.53 -1.17 16.11
N GLY A 293 37.60 -1.63 16.77
CA GLY A 293 38.95 -1.68 16.20
C GLY A 293 39.11 -2.61 14.99
N ASN A 294 38.12 -3.46 14.70
CA ASN A 294 38.12 -4.34 13.53
C ASN A 294 37.68 -3.63 12.23
N ILE A 295 37.09 -2.44 12.34
CA ILE A 295 36.65 -1.67 11.17
C ILE A 295 37.88 -0.97 10.58
N SER A 296 38.36 -1.44 9.43
CA SER A 296 39.43 -0.77 8.70
C SER A 296 38.86 0.01 7.51
N THR A 297 39.19 1.30 7.44
CA THR A 297 38.88 2.19 6.29
C THR A 297 40.08 2.45 5.39
N THR A 298 41.23 1.80 5.67
CA THR A 298 42.50 2.00 4.94
C THR A 298 42.95 0.75 4.19
N THR A 299 42.59 -0.44 4.68
CA THR A 299 42.99 -1.74 4.08
C THR A 299 41.83 -2.47 3.40
N LYS A 300 40.64 -1.86 3.43
CA LYS A 300 39.40 -2.42 2.89
C LYS A 300 38.72 -1.41 2.00
N ASP A 301 38.21 -1.90 0.88
CA ASP A 301 37.39 -1.12 -0.03
C ASP A 301 35.93 -1.45 0.23
N TYR A 302 35.08 -0.42 0.19
CA TYR A 302 33.64 -0.54 0.42
C TYR A 302 32.89 -0.08 -0.82
N LEU A 303 31.96 -0.91 -1.28
CA LEU A 303 31.01 -0.59 -2.34
C LEU A 303 29.62 -0.59 -1.74
N ILE A 304 28.91 0.54 -1.82
CA ILE A 304 27.50 0.63 -1.42
C ILE A 304 26.61 0.82 -2.65
N HIS A 305 25.53 0.05 -2.71
CA HIS A 305 24.45 0.20 -3.68
C HIS A 305 23.18 0.61 -2.95
N ILE A 306 22.52 1.67 -3.43
CA ILE A 306 21.28 2.17 -2.85
C ILE A 306 20.18 2.07 -3.89
N GLN A 307 19.11 1.40 -3.54
CA GLN A 307 17.95 1.19 -4.40
C GLN A 307 16.70 1.77 -3.74
N ASP A 308 15.97 2.59 -4.48
CA ASP A 308 14.61 2.99 -4.12
C ASP A 308 13.63 1.91 -4.58
N LEU A 309 12.96 1.29 -3.61
CA LEU A 309 12.04 0.18 -3.87
C LEU A 309 10.66 0.66 -4.33
N ASN A 310 10.28 1.89 -3.97
CA ASN A 310 8.96 2.46 -4.27
C ASN A 310 8.95 3.32 -5.54
N GLY A 311 10.11 3.80 -5.98
CA GLY A 311 10.22 4.71 -7.13
C GLY A 311 9.87 6.16 -6.81
N VAL A 312 9.93 6.57 -5.54
CA VAL A 312 9.64 7.93 -5.05
C VAL A 312 10.79 8.93 -5.29
N GLY A 313 11.91 8.47 -5.85
CA GLY A 313 13.10 9.27 -6.07
C GLY A 313 14.03 9.28 -4.85
N MET A 314 15.33 9.51 -5.10
CA MET A 314 16.38 9.42 -4.06
C MET A 314 16.16 10.36 -2.87
N THR A 315 16.53 9.88 -1.68
CA THR A 315 16.48 10.64 -0.42
C THR A 315 17.85 11.20 -0.02
N THR A 316 17.84 12.22 0.83
CA THR A 316 19.03 12.79 1.49
C THR A 316 19.33 12.14 2.84
N GLY A 317 18.35 11.45 3.44
CA GLY A 317 18.44 10.78 4.74
C GLY A 317 19.23 9.45 4.71
N LEU A 318 20.46 9.47 4.20
CA LEU A 318 21.26 8.27 3.93
C LEU A 318 22.49 8.13 4.82
N THR A 319 22.80 9.13 5.66
CA THR A 319 24.07 9.16 6.41
C THR A 319 24.13 8.04 7.44
N LEU A 320 23.16 7.96 8.35
CA LEU A 320 23.08 6.93 9.38
C LEU A 320 22.86 5.52 8.81
N PRO A 321 21.92 5.29 7.87
CA PRO A 321 21.78 4.00 7.19
C PRO A 321 23.11 3.52 6.60
N THR A 322 23.87 4.41 5.95
CA THR A 322 25.18 4.06 5.36
C THR A 322 26.20 3.69 6.43
N ILE A 323 26.24 4.40 7.56
CA ILE A 323 27.13 4.08 8.69
C ILE A 323 26.86 2.65 9.18
N ILE A 324 25.60 2.30 9.40
CA ILE A 324 25.18 0.97 9.86
C ILE A 324 25.51 -0.10 8.81
N ALA A 325 25.30 0.19 7.52
CA ALA A 325 25.58 -0.75 6.43
C ALA A 325 27.06 -1.16 6.39
N ILE A 326 27.95 -0.15 6.47
CA ILE A 326 29.39 -0.37 6.44
C ILE A 326 29.84 -1.13 7.69
N CYS A 327 29.36 -0.76 8.88
CA CYS A 327 29.69 -1.46 10.11
C CYS A 327 29.21 -2.92 10.09
N SER A 328 28.02 -3.17 9.55
CA SER A 328 27.45 -4.50 9.41
C SER A 328 28.35 -5.42 8.58
N VAL A 329 28.83 -4.97 7.42
CA VAL A 329 29.75 -5.77 6.59
C VAL A 329 31.13 -5.89 7.23
N ALA A 330 31.68 -4.79 7.76
CA ALA A 330 33.01 -4.77 8.36
C ALA A 330 33.12 -5.73 9.54
N LEU A 331 32.05 -5.87 10.33
CA LEU A 331 31.97 -6.79 11.46
C LEU A 331 31.42 -8.17 11.09
N ASN A 332 31.05 -8.39 9.83
CA ASN A 332 30.36 -9.59 9.34
C ASN A 332 29.15 -9.98 10.21
N LYS A 333 28.39 -8.97 10.67
CA LYS A 333 27.19 -9.15 11.49
C LYS A 333 25.97 -8.61 10.76
N PRO A 334 24.94 -9.45 10.51
CA PRO A 334 23.72 -8.97 9.88
C PRO A 334 22.94 -8.04 10.83
N PRO A 335 22.24 -7.02 10.31
CA PRO A 335 21.32 -6.25 11.12
C PRO A 335 20.16 -7.12 11.62
N ILE A 336 19.48 -6.67 12.66
CA ILE A 336 18.33 -7.36 13.22
C ILE A 336 17.25 -7.56 12.13
N SER A 337 16.63 -8.75 12.13
CA SER A 337 15.57 -9.14 11.18
C SER A 337 14.39 -8.16 11.15
N SER A 338 13.87 -7.91 9.95
CA SER A 338 12.68 -7.08 9.70
C SER A 338 12.78 -5.67 10.33
N MET A 339 13.99 -5.10 10.36
CA MET A 339 14.26 -3.77 10.92
C MET A 339 14.23 -2.68 9.85
N ALA A 340 13.55 -1.57 10.15
CA ALA A 340 13.70 -0.31 9.43
C ALA A 340 14.52 0.68 10.27
N VAL A 341 15.51 1.32 9.63
CA VAL A 341 16.32 2.39 10.22
C VAL A 341 15.67 3.73 9.90
N LEU A 342 15.32 4.49 10.93
CA LEU A 342 14.75 5.83 10.78
C LEU A 342 15.67 6.88 11.38
N GLY A 343 15.56 8.11 10.85
CA GLY A 343 16.36 9.25 11.28
C GLY A 343 17.69 9.33 10.52
N ASP A 344 18.40 10.42 10.74
CA ASP A 344 19.70 10.62 10.12
C ASP A 344 20.69 11.26 11.10
N VAL A 345 21.94 11.44 10.68
CA VAL A 345 23.00 12.05 11.50
C VAL A 345 23.80 13.03 10.64
N SER A 346 24.17 14.17 11.24
CA SER A 346 25.06 15.14 10.58
C SER A 346 26.51 14.64 10.52
N ILE A 347 27.37 15.28 9.72
CA ILE A 347 28.81 14.94 9.70
C ILE A 347 29.49 15.08 11.08
N GLY A 348 28.92 15.88 11.98
CA GLY A 348 29.41 16.08 13.35
C GLY A 348 28.86 15.09 14.37
N GLY A 349 28.02 14.13 13.98
CA GLY A 349 27.40 13.15 14.89
C GLY A 349 26.11 13.63 15.56
N THR A 350 25.56 14.79 15.19
CA THR A 350 24.29 15.28 15.72
C THR A 350 23.12 14.50 15.12
N LEU A 351 22.22 13.99 15.97
CA LEU A 351 21.02 13.29 15.52
C LEU A 351 20.04 14.24 14.83
N ILE A 352 19.57 13.82 13.65
CA ILE A 352 18.52 14.47 12.88
C ILE A 352 17.22 13.71 13.16
N LYS A 353 16.20 14.46 13.56
CA LYS A 353 14.87 13.96 13.91
C LYS A 353 14.15 13.44 12.66
N VAL A 354 13.31 12.41 12.82
CA VAL A 354 12.40 11.92 11.77
C VAL A 354 11.30 12.94 11.51
N GLU A 355 11.10 13.28 10.24
CA GLU A 355 9.97 14.11 9.79
C GLU A 355 8.70 13.27 9.66
N GLU A 356 7.55 13.85 10.04
CA GLU A 356 6.22 13.23 9.89
C GLU A 356 6.20 11.76 10.38
N LEU A 357 6.53 11.54 11.65
CA LEU A 357 6.76 10.20 12.23
C LEU A 357 5.60 9.23 11.97
N ALA A 358 4.35 9.69 12.06
CA ALA A 358 3.18 8.87 11.79
C ALA A 358 3.17 8.33 10.34
N ASN A 359 3.45 9.20 9.35
CA ASN A 359 3.52 8.83 7.93
C ASN A 359 4.66 7.84 7.69
N THR A 360 5.82 8.10 8.31
CA THR A 360 6.99 7.23 8.21
C THR A 360 6.72 5.84 8.78
N LEU A 361 6.11 5.74 9.97
CA LEU A 361 5.76 4.47 10.59
C LEU A 361 4.70 3.72 9.79
N GLN A 362 3.77 4.42 9.11
CA GLN A 362 2.82 3.75 8.24
C GLN A 362 3.52 3.04 7.08
N VAL A 363 4.45 3.72 6.40
CA VAL A 363 5.26 3.09 5.34
C VAL A 363 6.08 1.92 5.88
N CYS A 364 6.54 1.99 7.14
CA CYS A 364 7.21 0.86 7.79
C CYS A 364 6.28 -0.36 7.90
N GLN A 365 5.03 -0.16 8.32
CA GLN A 365 4.05 -1.23 8.49
C GLN A 365 3.72 -1.87 7.13
N ASP A 366 3.40 -1.03 6.14
CA ASP A 366 3.05 -1.45 4.79
C ASP A 366 4.20 -2.22 4.12
N SER A 367 5.44 -1.85 4.47
CA SER A 367 6.66 -2.47 3.96
C SER A 367 7.06 -3.73 4.72
N GLY A 368 6.34 -4.11 5.78
CA GLY A 368 6.58 -5.30 6.60
C GLY A 368 7.68 -5.17 7.66
N ALA A 369 8.04 -3.95 8.07
CA ALA A 369 8.91 -3.76 9.22
C ALA A 369 8.23 -4.24 10.50
N LYS A 370 8.96 -4.95 11.36
CA LYS A 370 8.51 -5.35 12.70
C LYS A 370 9.28 -4.64 13.81
N LYS A 371 10.48 -4.16 13.49
CA LYS A 371 11.38 -3.47 14.42
C LYS A 371 11.77 -2.13 13.82
N ILE A 372 11.77 -1.09 14.64
CA ILE A 372 12.06 0.28 14.19
C ILE A 372 13.19 0.82 15.03
N LEU A 373 14.29 1.20 14.38
CA LEU A 373 15.38 1.92 15.01
C LEU A 373 15.09 3.43 14.91
N LEU A 374 14.85 4.09 16.04
CA LEU A 374 14.33 5.46 16.11
C LEU A 374 15.22 6.36 16.98
N PRO A 375 15.53 7.61 16.58
CA PRO A 375 16.30 8.50 17.42
C PRO A 375 15.48 8.91 18.65
N LEU A 376 16.13 9.00 19.81
CA LEU A 376 15.46 9.42 21.04
C LEU A 376 14.84 10.83 20.92
N THR A 377 15.37 11.69 20.06
CA THR A 377 14.82 13.02 19.75
C THR A 377 13.44 12.96 19.09
N SER A 378 13.07 11.84 18.46
CA SER A 378 11.74 11.60 17.88
C SER A 378 10.75 10.98 18.86
N ALA A 379 11.15 10.61 20.07
CA ALA A 379 10.26 9.96 21.04
C ALA A 379 9.06 10.85 21.44
N ALA A 380 9.24 12.17 21.48
CA ALA A 380 8.17 13.12 21.79
C ALA A 380 7.03 13.10 20.76
N ASP A 381 7.33 12.73 19.50
CA ASP A 381 6.34 12.70 18.42
C ASP A 381 5.50 11.42 18.41
N LEU A 382 5.83 10.42 19.23
CA LEU A 382 5.02 9.21 19.34
C LEU A 382 3.60 9.50 19.83
N GLY A 383 3.40 10.60 20.57
CA GLY A 383 2.07 11.07 20.95
C GLY A 383 1.19 11.50 19.77
N THR A 384 1.77 11.72 18.58
CA THR A 384 1.05 12.04 17.34
C THR A 384 0.66 10.80 16.53
N VAL A 385 1.12 9.62 16.94
CA VAL A 385 0.95 8.37 16.21
C VAL A 385 -0.20 7.58 16.84
N PRO A 386 -1.11 6.98 16.05
CA PRO A 386 -2.17 6.11 16.58
C PRO A 386 -1.58 4.96 17.43
N PRO A 387 -2.16 4.65 18.61
CA PRO A 387 -1.67 3.59 19.49
C PRO A 387 -1.61 2.21 18.82
N GLU A 388 -2.56 1.93 17.91
CA GLU A 388 -2.60 0.66 17.16
C GLU A 388 -1.38 0.51 16.25
N LEU A 389 -0.98 1.59 15.57
CA LEU A 389 0.21 1.61 14.72
C LEU A 389 1.48 1.43 15.56
N VAL A 390 1.60 2.15 16.68
CA VAL A 390 2.73 1.97 17.62
C VAL A 390 2.81 0.53 18.15
N GLY A 391 1.67 -0.08 18.46
CA GLY A 391 1.57 -1.45 18.97
C GLY A 391 2.02 -2.52 17.96
N SER A 392 2.07 -2.19 16.67
CA SER A 392 2.52 -3.13 15.63
C SER A 392 4.05 -3.30 15.56
N PHE A 393 4.82 -2.43 16.23
CA PHE A 393 6.28 -2.42 16.15
C PHE A 393 6.96 -2.65 17.50
N ASN A 394 8.16 -3.24 17.45
CA ASN A 394 9.14 -3.13 18.52
C ASN A 394 10.07 -1.93 18.26
N LEU A 395 9.88 -0.86 19.05
CA LEU A 395 10.64 0.38 18.93
C LEU A 395 11.96 0.31 19.70
N ILE A 396 13.07 0.55 19.01
CA ILE A 396 14.43 0.54 19.57
C ILE A 396 14.99 1.95 19.47
N PHE A 397 15.14 2.62 20.61
CA PHE A 397 15.61 4.00 20.64
C PHE A 397 17.13 4.08 20.68
N TYR A 398 17.73 5.01 19.94
CA TYR A 398 19.17 5.30 20.01
C TYR A 398 19.47 6.77 20.38
N LYS A 399 20.62 6.98 21.03
CA LYS A 399 21.07 8.30 21.54
C LYS A 399 22.25 8.89 20.76
N SER A 400 23.00 8.08 20.03
CA SER A 400 24.10 8.50 19.17
C SER A 400 24.23 7.58 17.95
N ALA A 401 25.08 7.93 16.99
CA ALA A 401 25.32 7.09 15.81
C ALA A 401 25.97 5.74 16.18
N GLU A 402 26.85 5.71 17.17
CA GLU A 402 27.48 4.48 17.66
C GLU A 402 26.46 3.58 18.34
N ASP A 403 25.61 4.14 19.22
CA ASP A 403 24.51 3.43 19.88
C ASP A 403 23.52 2.86 18.84
N ALA A 404 23.25 3.60 17.76
CA ALA A 404 22.44 3.11 16.65
C ALA A 404 23.07 1.88 15.97
N VAL A 405 24.39 1.87 15.76
CA VAL A 405 25.10 0.71 15.18
C VAL A 405 25.02 -0.50 16.11
N PHE A 406 25.29 -0.33 17.40
CA PHE A 406 25.23 -1.45 18.36
C PHE A 406 23.83 -2.07 18.40
N LYS A 407 22.80 -1.23 18.53
CA LYS A 407 21.39 -1.65 18.55
C LYS A 407 20.94 -2.27 17.24
N ALA A 408 21.35 -1.73 16.10
CA ALA A 408 21.02 -2.29 14.79
C ALA A 408 21.62 -3.69 14.57
N LEU A 409 22.79 -3.97 15.17
CA LEU A 409 23.49 -5.24 15.06
C LEU A 409 23.16 -6.22 16.21
N GLY A 410 22.25 -5.85 17.12
CA GLY A 410 21.85 -6.69 18.25
C GLY A 410 22.96 -6.92 19.28
N VAL A 411 23.85 -5.96 19.44
CA VAL A 411 24.89 -5.95 20.49
C VAL A 411 24.43 -4.98 21.58
N GLU A 412 24.29 -5.47 22.81
CA GLU A 412 23.96 -4.65 23.99
C GLU A 412 25.14 -3.80 24.47
#